data_AF-A0A2J6RQG1-F1
#
_entry.id   AF-A0A2J6RQG1-F1
#
_cell.length_a   1.000
_cell.length_b   1.000
_cell.length_c   1.000
_cell.angle_alpha   90.00
_cell.angle_beta   90.00
_cell.angle_gamma   90.00
#
_symmetry.space_group_name_H-M   'P 1'
#
loop_
_entity.id
_entity.type
_entity.pdbx_description
1 polymer ?
#
loop_
_entity_poly.entity_id
_entity_poly.type
_entity_poly.pdbx_seq_one_letter_code
_entity_poly.pdbx_strand_id
1 'polypeptide(L)'
;MASMLTIPAELLTRIFEACDDFRQVVALTSVCKHTHAAWVTNPGTIIWSVGQTQIRSFEDALIAVRATAIVLKAYQAGTLPPLVTMNSLMGKSKLPDLAELKEVFNMQYLVRCIEWMYFNNEESHLGEDCPDNLFHHMKYGHYPSAQRRFPECLSEGIPGAEHATIDSFRDVFYRAMYRVLLAGAVLARAYMAPLFRAREEDNRGFFARFGIDDYLNIHWEETDPQYIDSSEYGGPPREEDVAYIRQFPVYNYDVPDWGEIGEWRNREYETCFGPFASWIVEDGRKRQQNMPQDPKDTEPDWVENPADVGAVRELMLLIVAYDHFNSKFENYTWTTRPGVAWSQKTENLLGNRTVSIVRLGIFQIEEVTMPTSFEDLRKGHLFTDFHPALKGSLGEDIPWQFDIWMLVVGRLDYEKRNGRMWDRENPGPPAMLELWHFALRHYLHLGFRSKTFWMPRRPMYTQSLWWKEVGRGEIFISPNWAPVQKYKAGINSWDQENQ
;
A
#
# COMPACT_ATOMS: atom_id res chain seq x y z
N MET A 1 -40.15 -31.72 19.32
CA MET A 1 -38.90 -31.04 18.94
C MET A 1 -38.29 -31.81 17.79
N ALA A 2 -38.18 -31.21 16.60
CA ALA A 2 -37.44 -31.83 15.50
C ALA A 2 -35.96 -31.90 15.90
N SER A 3 -35.35 -33.07 15.75
CA SER A 3 -33.92 -33.25 16.03
C SER A 3 -33.11 -32.43 15.02
N MET A 4 -32.02 -31.78 15.43
CA MET A 4 -31.10 -31.11 14.47
C MET A 4 -30.59 -32.08 13.39
N LEU A 5 -30.62 -33.39 13.68
CA LEU A 5 -30.25 -34.46 12.74
C LEU A 5 -31.22 -34.61 11.55
N THR A 6 -32.42 -34.02 11.62
CA THR A 6 -33.42 -34.08 10.53
C THR A 6 -33.49 -32.80 9.72
N ILE A 7 -32.69 -31.77 10.06
CA ILE A 7 -32.67 -30.50 9.33
C ILE A 7 -31.91 -30.72 8.01
N PRO A 8 -32.48 -30.35 6.84
CA PRO A 8 -31.78 -30.37 5.56
C PRO A 8 -30.49 -29.54 5.59
N ALA A 9 -29.49 -29.95 4.81
CA ALA A 9 -28.18 -29.30 4.77
C ALA A 9 -28.29 -27.82 4.36
N GLU A 10 -29.22 -27.49 3.48
CA GLU A 10 -29.49 -26.13 3.01
C GLU A 10 -29.97 -25.22 4.15
N LEU A 11 -30.84 -25.73 5.03
CA LEU A 11 -31.30 -24.99 6.20
C LEU A 11 -30.19 -24.86 7.24
N LEU A 12 -29.34 -25.88 7.42
CA LEU A 12 -28.16 -25.77 8.27
C LEU A 12 -27.17 -24.71 7.76
N THR A 13 -26.92 -24.64 6.45
CA THR A 13 -26.08 -23.59 5.85
C THR A 13 -26.66 -22.21 6.13
N ARG A 14 -27.98 -22.01 6.00
CA ARG A 14 -28.61 -20.73 6.37
C ARG A 14 -28.49 -20.40 7.86
N ILE A 15 -28.55 -21.39 8.74
CA ILE A 15 -28.31 -21.18 10.18
C ILE A 15 -26.86 -20.75 10.42
N PHE A 16 -25.88 -21.37 9.74
CA PHE A 16 -24.48 -20.97 9.81
C PHE A 16 -24.25 -19.56 9.27
N GLU A 17 -24.87 -19.18 8.15
CA GLU A 17 -24.79 -17.85 7.57
C GLU A 17 -25.35 -16.76 8.49
N ALA A 18 -26.28 -17.13 9.37
CA ALA A 18 -26.90 -16.26 10.37
C ALA A 18 -26.16 -16.24 11.72
N CYS A 19 -25.05 -16.97 11.85
CA CYS A 19 -24.19 -16.84 13.03
C CYS A 19 -23.65 -15.41 13.12
N ASP A 20 -23.65 -14.86 14.33
CA ASP A 20 -23.10 -13.54 14.56
C ASP A 20 -21.61 -13.56 14.28
N ASP A 21 -20.87 -14.54 14.80
CA ASP A 21 -19.43 -14.63 14.65
C ASP A 21 -18.88 -16.03 14.32
N PHE A 22 -17.60 -16.09 14.00
CA PHE A 22 -16.91 -17.35 13.74
C PHE A 22 -16.81 -18.26 14.97
N ARG A 23 -16.96 -17.74 16.21
CA ARG A 23 -17.00 -18.56 17.43
C ARG A 23 -18.31 -19.34 17.49
N GLN A 24 -19.43 -18.72 17.12
CA GLN A 24 -20.71 -19.39 16.97
C GLN A 24 -20.68 -20.43 15.85
N VAL A 25 -20.03 -20.13 14.71
CA VAL A 25 -19.81 -21.12 13.63
C VAL A 25 -19.05 -22.33 14.17
N VAL A 26 -17.94 -22.13 14.90
CA VAL A 26 -17.17 -23.24 15.49
C VAL A 26 -17.99 -24.01 16.52
N ALA A 27 -18.74 -23.31 17.38
CA ALA A 27 -19.61 -23.94 18.37
C ALA A 27 -20.69 -24.81 17.70
N LEU A 28 -21.36 -24.30 16.68
CA LEU A 28 -22.40 -25.00 15.91
C LEU A 28 -21.83 -26.20 15.14
N THR A 29 -20.66 -26.03 14.54
CA THR A 29 -19.91 -27.12 13.87
C THR A 29 -19.57 -28.24 14.85
N SER A 30 -19.34 -27.91 16.12
CA SER A 30 -18.96 -28.86 17.17
C SER A 30 -20.14 -29.61 17.80
N VAL A 31 -21.39 -29.24 17.50
CA VAL A 31 -22.59 -29.84 18.10
C VAL A 31 -22.75 -31.31 17.72
N CYS A 32 -22.64 -31.65 16.43
CA CYS A 32 -22.81 -33.04 15.96
C CYS A 32 -22.17 -33.27 14.59
N LYS A 33 -22.08 -34.55 14.17
CA LYS A 33 -21.53 -34.92 12.85
C LYS A 33 -22.28 -34.28 11.67
N HIS A 34 -23.59 -34.06 11.82
CA HIS A 34 -24.44 -33.50 10.77
C HIS A 34 -24.13 -32.01 10.53
N THR A 35 -24.00 -31.22 11.60
CA THR A 35 -23.59 -29.81 11.49
C THR A 35 -22.15 -29.67 11.04
N HIS A 36 -21.25 -30.55 11.51
CA HIS A 36 -19.88 -30.62 11.00
C HIS A 36 -19.83 -30.92 9.49
N ALA A 37 -20.63 -31.88 9.01
CA ALA A 37 -20.70 -32.22 7.59
C ALA A 37 -21.22 -31.03 6.75
N ALA A 38 -22.22 -30.30 7.23
CA ALA A 38 -22.73 -29.12 6.56
C ALA A 38 -21.66 -28.02 6.41
N TRP A 39 -20.89 -27.77 7.48
CA TRP A 39 -19.74 -26.85 7.46
C TRP A 39 -18.68 -27.27 6.44
N VAL A 40 -18.21 -28.52 6.49
CA VAL A 40 -17.15 -29.03 5.60
C VAL A 40 -17.59 -29.03 4.13
N THR A 41 -18.89 -29.19 3.87
CA THR A 41 -19.44 -29.20 2.50
C THR A 41 -19.61 -27.79 1.94
N ASN A 42 -19.86 -26.78 2.79
CA ASN A 42 -20.18 -25.41 2.36
C ASN A 42 -19.32 -24.33 3.04
N PRO A 43 -17.99 -24.51 3.24
CA PRO A 43 -17.21 -23.59 4.04
C PRO A 43 -17.18 -22.21 3.40
N GLY A 44 -17.02 -22.12 2.08
CA GLY A 44 -16.87 -20.83 1.42
C GLY A 44 -18.11 -19.93 1.50
N THR A 45 -19.32 -20.50 1.39
CA THR A 45 -20.56 -19.72 1.54
C THR A 45 -20.72 -19.19 2.97
N ILE A 46 -20.43 -20.04 3.96
CA ILE A 46 -20.54 -19.68 5.38
C ILE A 46 -19.49 -18.62 5.73
N ILE A 47 -18.23 -18.85 5.34
CA ILE A 47 -17.13 -17.90 5.55
C ILE A 47 -17.44 -16.56 4.88
N TRP A 48 -17.97 -16.58 3.65
CA TRP A 48 -18.34 -15.36 2.95
C TRP A 48 -19.41 -14.56 3.71
N SER A 49 -20.50 -15.21 4.12
CA SER A 49 -21.59 -14.55 4.84
C SER A 49 -21.12 -13.98 6.19
N VAL A 50 -20.51 -14.80 7.03
CA VAL A 50 -20.06 -14.41 8.38
C VAL A 50 -18.87 -13.44 8.32
N GLY A 51 -17.98 -13.62 7.33
CA GLY A 51 -16.86 -12.72 7.10
C GLY A 51 -17.31 -11.31 6.75
N GLN A 52 -18.29 -11.16 5.85
CA GLN A 52 -18.84 -9.85 5.47
C GLN A 52 -19.50 -9.10 6.63
N THR A 53 -20.07 -9.81 7.62
CA THR A 53 -20.70 -9.19 8.79
C THR A 53 -19.71 -8.85 9.90
N GLN A 54 -18.67 -9.69 10.10
CA GLN A 54 -17.76 -9.56 11.25
C GLN A 54 -16.44 -8.87 10.97
N ILE A 55 -15.93 -8.97 9.74
CA ILE A 55 -14.63 -8.44 9.39
C ILE A 55 -14.86 -7.17 8.58
N ARG A 56 -14.48 -6.03 9.16
CA ARG A 56 -14.55 -4.74 8.46
C ARG A 56 -13.82 -4.83 7.13
N SER A 57 -14.51 -4.43 6.07
CA SER A 57 -13.98 -4.47 4.69
C SER A 57 -13.42 -5.85 4.29
N PHE A 58 -14.11 -6.93 4.71
CA PHE A 58 -13.71 -8.31 4.45
C PHE A 58 -13.33 -8.59 3.00
N GLU A 59 -14.11 -8.09 2.04
CA GLU A 59 -13.84 -8.30 0.61
C GLU A 59 -12.51 -7.65 0.19
N ASP A 60 -12.22 -6.42 0.63
CA ASP A 60 -10.95 -5.75 0.32
C ASP A 60 -9.76 -6.51 0.95
N ALA A 61 -9.90 -7.00 2.19
CA ALA A 61 -8.88 -7.83 2.85
C ALA A 61 -8.65 -9.15 2.09
N LEU A 62 -9.72 -9.83 1.67
CA LEU A 62 -9.63 -11.08 0.90
C LEU A 62 -8.94 -10.87 -0.44
N ILE A 63 -9.28 -9.80 -1.15
CA ILE A 63 -8.66 -9.44 -2.44
C ILE A 63 -7.16 -9.17 -2.25
N ALA A 64 -6.79 -8.42 -1.20
CA ALA A 64 -5.39 -8.17 -0.86
C ALA A 64 -4.63 -9.46 -0.53
N VAL A 65 -5.18 -10.35 0.31
CA VAL A 65 -4.60 -11.67 0.61
C VAL A 65 -4.34 -12.48 -0.66
N ARG A 66 -5.32 -12.54 -1.58
CA ARG A 66 -5.18 -13.29 -2.83
C ARG A 66 -4.13 -12.69 -3.76
N ALA A 67 -4.08 -11.37 -3.88
CA ALA A 67 -3.06 -10.70 -4.68
C ALA A 67 -1.65 -10.95 -4.11
N THR A 68 -1.47 -10.84 -2.79
CA THR A 68 -0.21 -11.15 -2.12
C THR A 68 0.23 -12.60 -2.36
N ALA A 69 -0.70 -13.56 -2.28
CA ALA A 69 -0.40 -14.97 -2.53
C ALA A 69 0.08 -15.23 -3.97
N ILE A 70 -0.45 -14.48 -4.96
CA ILE A 70 0.01 -14.55 -6.35
C ILE A 70 1.46 -14.08 -6.46
N VAL A 71 1.82 -12.96 -5.82
CA VAL A 71 3.20 -12.43 -5.82
C VAL A 71 4.15 -13.41 -5.13
N LEU A 72 3.79 -13.90 -3.93
CA LEU A 72 4.60 -14.87 -3.20
C LEU A 72 4.90 -16.10 -4.05
N LYS A 73 3.89 -16.69 -4.67
CA LYS A 73 4.06 -17.87 -5.52
C LYS A 73 4.97 -17.61 -6.72
N ALA A 74 4.83 -16.46 -7.37
CA ALA A 74 5.66 -16.08 -8.51
C ALA A 74 7.14 -15.91 -8.09
N TYR A 75 7.38 -15.27 -6.95
CA TYR A 75 8.73 -15.07 -6.42
C TYR A 75 9.36 -16.38 -5.96
N GLN A 76 8.62 -17.28 -5.29
CA GLN A 76 9.14 -18.61 -4.97
C GLN A 76 9.58 -19.39 -6.22
N ALA A 77 8.92 -19.15 -7.35
CA ALA A 77 9.28 -19.72 -8.64
C ALA A 77 10.40 -18.96 -9.36
N GLY A 78 10.93 -17.86 -8.81
CA GLY A 78 11.94 -17.04 -9.46
C GLY A 78 11.42 -16.26 -10.68
N THR A 79 10.11 -16.03 -10.76
CA THR A 79 9.43 -15.46 -11.94
C THR A 79 8.71 -14.14 -11.67
N LEU A 80 8.57 -13.33 -12.72
CA LEU A 80 7.80 -12.09 -12.67
C LEU A 80 6.32 -12.38 -12.37
N PRO A 81 5.67 -11.71 -11.41
CA PRO A 81 4.25 -11.92 -11.11
C PRO A 81 3.37 -11.74 -12.34
N PRO A 82 2.33 -12.57 -12.54
CA PRO A 82 1.43 -12.44 -13.67
C PRO A 82 0.59 -11.17 -13.55
N LEU A 83 0.00 -10.73 -14.67
CA LEU A 83 -0.98 -9.64 -14.64
C LEU A 83 -2.22 -10.07 -13.84
N VAL A 84 -2.58 -9.29 -12.83
CA VAL A 84 -3.70 -9.60 -11.93
C VAL A 84 -5.00 -9.06 -12.52
N THR A 85 -6.00 -9.93 -12.66
CA THR A 85 -7.36 -9.53 -13.06
C THR A 85 -8.21 -9.30 -11.81
N MET A 86 -8.59 -8.05 -11.51
CA MET A 86 -9.28 -7.68 -10.26
C MET A 86 -10.55 -8.49 -10.00
N ASN A 87 -11.39 -8.71 -11.03
CA ASN A 87 -12.63 -9.48 -10.90
C ASN A 87 -12.39 -10.94 -10.48
N SER A 88 -11.23 -11.52 -10.77
CA SER A 88 -10.90 -12.90 -10.40
C SER A 88 -10.59 -13.06 -8.91
N LEU A 89 -10.19 -11.97 -8.24
CA LEU A 89 -9.83 -11.96 -6.82
C LEU A 89 -11.05 -11.81 -5.90
N MET A 90 -12.17 -11.31 -6.43
CA MET A 90 -13.38 -11.05 -5.65
C MET A 90 -13.97 -12.32 -5.04
N GLY A 91 -14.51 -12.22 -3.83
CA GLY A 91 -15.12 -13.37 -3.15
C GLY A 91 -16.39 -13.90 -3.83
N LYS A 92 -17.08 -13.05 -4.61
CA LYS A 92 -18.20 -13.47 -5.47
C LYS A 92 -17.77 -14.35 -6.64
N SER A 93 -16.54 -14.18 -7.14
CA SER A 93 -16.00 -14.96 -8.26
C SER A 93 -15.44 -16.30 -7.79
N LYS A 94 -14.74 -16.29 -6.65
CA LYS A 94 -14.25 -17.47 -5.95
C LYS A 94 -14.55 -17.31 -4.47
N LEU A 95 -15.38 -18.17 -3.90
CA LEU A 95 -15.68 -18.15 -2.47
C LEU A 95 -14.41 -18.42 -1.64
N PRO A 96 -14.27 -17.79 -0.46
CA PRO A 96 -13.09 -17.94 0.37
C PRO A 96 -12.95 -19.36 0.94
N ASP A 97 -11.73 -19.84 1.09
CA ASP A 97 -11.44 -21.07 1.85
C ASP A 97 -10.92 -20.77 3.27
N LEU A 98 -10.66 -21.82 4.05
CA LEU A 98 -10.18 -21.70 5.43
C LEU A 98 -8.76 -21.12 5.53
N ALA A 99 -7.90 -21.39 4.54
CA ALA A 99 -6.55 -20.84 4.52
C ALA A 99 -6.61 -19.35 4.22
N GLU A 100 -7.42 -18.94 3.24
CA GLU A 100 -7.70 -17.53 2.94
C GLU A 100 -8.30 -16.81 4.16
N LEU A 101 -9.24 -17.42 4.89
CA LEU A 101 -9.80 -16.83 6.12
C LEU A 101 -8.73 -16.60 7.20
N LYS A 102 -7.82 -17.56 7.40
CA LYS A 102 -6.71 -17.41 8.36
C LYS A 102 -5.85 -16.20 8.00
N GLU A 103 -5.50 -16.04 6.74
CA GLU A 103 -4.70 -14.90 6.28
C GLU A 103 -5.47 -13.58 6.35
N VAL A 104 -6.78 -13.58 6.10
CA VAL A 104 -7.63 -12.39 6.31
C VAL A 104 -7.63 -11.99 7.79
N PHE A 105 -7.73 -12.94 8.72
CA PHE A 105 -7.62 -12.60 10.15
C PHE A 105 -6.24 -12.03 10.50
N ASN A 106 -5.16 -12.55 9.91
CA ASN A 106 -3.81 -12.04 10.13
C ASN A 106 -3.68 -10.60 9.61
N MET A 107 -4.21 -10.33 8.42
CA MET A 107 -4.24 -9.00 7.83
C MET A 107 -5.14 -8.02 8.60
N GLN A 108 -6.28 -8.47 9.11
CA GLN A 108 -7.13 -7.66 9.98
C GLN A 108 -6.36 -7.26 11.26
N TYR A 109 -5.59 -8.20 11.82
CA TYR A 109 -4.79 -7.91 13.01
C TYR A 109 -3.66 -6.93 12.73
N LEU A 110 -3.01 -7.03 11.56
CA LEU A 110 -2.05 -6.03 11.10
C LEU A 110 -2.66 -4.63 11.05
N VAL A 111 -3.85 -4.50 10.45
CA VAL A 111 -4.53 -3.19 10.36
C VAL A 111 -4.93 -2.67 11.75
N ARG A 112 -5.29 -3.55 12.69
CA ARG A 112 -5.50 -3.17 14.10
C ARG A 112 -4.23 -2.64 14.77
N CYS A 113 -3.08 -3.28 14.51
CA CYS A 113 -1.78 -2.78 14.98
C CYS A 113 -1.52 -1.37 14.43
N ILE A 114 -1.73 -1.17 13.13
CA ILE A 114 -1.51 0.13 12.46
C ILE A 114 -2.49 1.19 12.98
N GLU A 115 -3.77 0.86 13.16
CA GLU A 115 -4.78 1.73 13.77
C GLU A 115 -4.34 2.14 15.19
N TRP A 116 -3.91 1.19 16.00
CA TRP A 116 -3.44 1.48 17.34
C TRP A 116 -2.25 2.44 17.33
N MET A 117 -1.26 2.18 16.48
CA MET A 117 -0.10 3.06 16.30
C MET A 117 -0.49 4.42 15.74
N TYR A 118 -1.57 4.52 14.94
CA TYR A 118 -2.07 5.78 14.41
C TYR A 118 -2.62 6.68 15.54
N PHE A 119 -3.34 6.12 16.50
CA PHE A 119 -3.94 6.87 17.61
C PHE A 119 -3.06 7.02 18.86
N ASN A 120 -2.15 6.07 19.10
CA ASN A 120 -1.50 5.91 20.41
C ASN A 120 0.02 5.98 20.41
N ASN A 121 0.68 6.05 19.25
CA ASN A 121 2.15 6.12 19.23
C ASN A 121 2.63 7.38 19.96
N GLU A 122 3.52 7.19 20.93
CA GLU A 122 4.12 8.27 21.73
C GLU A 122 5.42 8.79 21.13
N GLU A 123 6.09 7.96 20.33
CA GLU A 123 7.24 8.43 19.57
C GLU A 123 6.72 9.32 18.44
N SER A 124 7.33 10.49 18.29
CA SER A 124 7.12 11.35 17.13
C SER A 124 7.15 10.46 15.89
N HIS A 125 6.11 10.50 15.05
CA HIS A 125 6.17 9.87 13.73
C HIS A 125 7.53 10.19 13.13
N LEU A 126 8.36 9.17 12.87
CA LEU A 126 9.73 9.32 12.39
C LEU A 126 9.81 9.89 10.97
N GLY A 127 8.86 10.73 10.53
CA GLY A 127 8.96 11.44 9.25
C GLY A 127 10.21 12.33 9.12
N GLU A 128 10.91 12.59 10.23
CA GLU A 128 12.21 13.26 10.16
C GLU A 128 13.32 12.35 9.57
N ASP A 129 13.28 11.05 9.83
CA ASP A 129 14.37 10.09 9.56
C ASP A 129 13.94 8.78 8.85
N CYS A 130 12.65 8.61 8.53
CA CYS A 130 12.14 7.44 7.82
C CYS A 130 12.21 7.69 6.30
N PRO A 131 13.14 7.05 5.57
CA PRO A 131 13.31 7.20 4.13
C PRO A 131 12.03 6.87 3.34
N ASP A 132 11.25 5.91 3.83
CA ASP A 132 10.15 5.28 3.08
C ASP A 132 8.86 6.12 2.98
N ASN A 133 8.82 7.31 3.56
CA ASN A 133 7.64 8.18 3.53
C ASN A 133 7.59 9.05 2.27
N LEU A 134 6.36 9.41 1.86
CA LEU A 134 6.14 10.30 0.71
C LEU A 134 6.87 11.64 0.87
N PHE A 135 7.05 12.04 2.12
CA PHE A 135 7.75 13.25 2.50
C PHE A 135 8.86 12.99 3.51
N HIS A 136 9.90 12.27 3.07
CA HIS A 136 11.16 12.17 3.78
C HIS A 136 11.61 13.58 4.25
N HIS A 137 11.81 13.74 5.56
CA HIS A 137 12.20 14.96 6.27
C HIS A 137 11.15 16.06 6.48
N MET A 138 9.91 15.89 6.03
CA MET A 138 8.85 16.69 6.63
C MET A 138 8.71 16.20 8.07
N LYS A 139 9.13 17.03 9.03
CA LYS A 139 8.69 16.85 10.42
C LYS A 139 7.17 16.77 10.31
N TYR A 140 6.56 15.61 10.56
CA TYR A 140 5.13 15.53 10.80
C TYR A 140 4.87 16.55 11.90
N GLY A 141 4.47 17.75 11.51
CA GLY A 141 4.80 18.94 12.30
C GLY A 141 4.02 18.87 13.58
N HIS A 142 4.63 18.37 14.66
CA HIS A 142 4.02 18.16 15.98
C HIS A 142 2.50 17.96 15.98
N TYR A 143 1.91 17.19 15.06
CA TYR A 143 0.48 16.88 15.11
C TYR A 143 0.38 15.73 16.10
N PRO A 144 0.20 16.03 17.41
CA PRO A 144 0.42 15.07 18.47
C PRO A 144 -0.56 13.94 18.23
N SER A 145 -0.18 12.69 18.52
CA SER A 145 -1.10 11.56 18.42
C SER A 145 -2.39 11.83 19.20
N ALA A 146 -2.32 12.59 20.30
CA ALA A 146 -3.47 13.09 21.05
C ALA A 146 -4.51 13.89 20.21
N GLN A 147 -4.10 14.67 19.21
CA GLN A 147 -5.01 15.39 18.31
C GLN A 147 -5.63 14.48 17.24
N ARG A 148 -5.04 13.31 16.97
CA ARG A 148 -5.62 12.31 16.06
C ARG A 148 -6.63 11.41 16.75
N ARG A 149 -6.65 11.38 18.08
CA ARG A 149 -7.54 10.49 18.84
C ARG A 149 -8.99 10.86 18.59
N PHE A 150 -9.82 9.83 18.48
CA PHE A 150 -11.25 10.02 18.37
C PHE A 150 -11.86 10.02 19.78
N PRO A 151 -12.75 10.98 20.13
CA PRO A 151 -13.29 12.04 19.28
C PRO A 151 -12.51 13.37 19.33
N GLU A 152 -11.36 13.44 20.00
CA GLU A 152 -10.58 14.68 20.19
C GLU A 152 -10.27 15.40 18.87
N CYS A 153 -10.00 14.66 17.79
CA CYS A 153 -9.79 15.19 16.44
C CYS A 153 -10.98 15.99 15.90
N LEU A 154 -12.21 15.69 16.35
CA LEU A 154 -13.41 16.42 15.94
C LEU A 154 -13.52 17.80 16.59
N SER A 155 -12.80 18.04 17.70
CA SER A 155 -12.80 19.35 18.38
C SER A 155 -12.16 20.46 17.54
N GLU A 156 -11.43 20.10 16.48
CA GLU A 156 -10.79 21.04 15.55
C GLU A 156 -11.77 21.61 14.51
N GLY A 157 -13.04 21.18 14.52
CA GLY A 157 -14.06 21.69 13.60
C GLY A 157 -13.82 21.29 12.14
N ILE A 158 -13.38 20.05 11.91
CA ILE A 158 -13.14 19.50 10.57
C ILE A 158 -14.46 19.56 9.77
N PRO A 159 -14.53 20.32 8.67
CA PRO A 159 -15.76 20.45 7.89
C PRO A 159 -16.25 19.11 7.34
N GLY A 160 -17.53 18.79 7.50
CA GLY A 160 -18.12 17.52 7.05
C GLY A 160 -17.86 16.33 7.99
N ALA A 161 -17.15 16.54 9.10
CA ALA A 161 -16.90 15.53 10.12
C ALA A 161 -17.84 15.62 11.33
N GLU A 162 -18.83 16.51 11.32
CA GLU A 162 -19.69 16.83 12.48
C GLU A 162 -20.47 15.62 13.01
N HIS A 163 -20.69 14.63 12.15
CA HIS A 163 -21.41 13.40 12.44
C HIS A 163 -20.54 12.14 12.30
N ALA A 164 -19.22 12.32 12.12
CA ALA A 164 -18.32 11.19 12.05
C ALA A 164 -18.32 10.41 13.37
N THR A 165 -18.23 9.09 13.27
CA THR A 165 -18.09 8.18 14.40
C THR A 165 -16.76 7.43 14.29
N ILE A 166 -16.31 6.82 15.39
CA ILE A 166 -15.14 5.93 15.33
C ILE A 166 -15.36 4.77 14.36
N ASP A 167 -16.60 4.29 14.22
CA ASP A 167 -16.94 3.20 13.31
C ASP A 167 -16.87 3.65 11.86
N SER A 168 -17.39 4.83 11.51
CA SER A 168 -17.27 5.37 10.16
C SER A 168 -15.82 5.64 9.77
N PHE A 169 -15.01 6.15 10.72
CA PHE A 169 -13.55 6.26 10.53
C PHE A 169 -12.92 4.90 10.26
N ARG A 170 -13.20 3.90 11.11
CA ARG A 170 -12.61 2.55 10.99
C ARG A 170 -12.97 1.89 9.67
N ASP A 171 -14.20 2.04 9.19
CA ASP A 171 -14.62 1.44 7.93
C ASP A 171 -13.84 2.02 6.74
N VAL A 172 -13.56 3.32 6.77
CA VAL A 172 -12.75 4.01 5.76
C VAL A 172 -11.27 3.64 5.90
N PHE A 173 -10.74 3.68 7.12
CA PHE A 173 -9.33 3.39 7.43
C PHE A 173 -8.96 1.95 7.05
N TYR A 174 -9.75 0.95 7.45
CA TYR A 174 -9.46 -0.46 7.17
C TYR A 174 -9.50 -0.73 5.67
N ARG A 175 -10.51 -0.19 4.99
CA ARG A 175 -10.60 -0.29 3.53
C ARG A 175 -9.36 0.29 2.86
N ALA A 176 -8.94 1.49 3.24
CA ALA A 176 -7.78 2.16 2.65
C ALA A 176 -6.49 1.36 2.89
N MET A 177 -6.30 0.80 4.09
CA MET A 177 -5.13 -0.02 4.42
C MET A 177 -5.06 -1.31 3.59
N TYR A 178 -6.18 -2.04 3.47
CA TYR A 178 -6.21 -3.23 2.61
C TYR A 178 -5.96 -2.88 1.14
N ARG A 179 -6.47 -1.73 0.66
CA ARG A 179 -6.27 -1.28 -0.72
C ARG A 179 -4.85 -0.84 -1.02
N VAL A 180 -4.12 -0.29 -0.04
CA VAL A 180 -2.69 0.00 -0.17
C VAL A 180 -1.88 -1.28 -0.29
N LEU A 181 -2.17 -2.28 0.56
CA LEU A 181 -1.56 -3.62 0.45
C LEU A 181 -1.85 -4.27 -0.90
N LEU A 182 -3.10 -4.17 -1.36
CA LEU A 182 -3.52 -4.65 -2.67
C LEU A 182 -2.79 -3.93 -3.81
N ALA A 183 -2.66 -2.60 -3.75
CA ALA A 183 -1.94 -1.81 -4.75
C ALA A 183 -0.46 -2.26 -4.82
N GLY A 184 0.19 -2.50 -3.67
CA GLY A 184 1.52 -3.08 -3.63
C GLY A 184 1.61 -4.41 -4.37
N ALA A 185 0.70 -5.34 -4.10
CA ALA A 185 0.71 -6.65 -4.74
C ALA A 185 0.39 -6.60 -6.25
N VAL A 186 -0.63 -5.83 -6.66
CA VAL A 186 -1.06 -5.75 -8.07
C VAL A 186 -0.02 -5.06 -8.95
N LEU A 187 0.64 -4.02 -8.42
CA LEU A 187 1.63 -3.25 -9.17
C LEU A 187 3.03 -3.88 -9.14
N ALA A 188 3.27 -4.91 -8.32
CA ALA A 188 4.57 -5.55 -8.21
C ALA A 188 5.13 -5.99 -9.57
N ARG A 189 4.28 -6.50 -10.47
CA ARG A 189 4.70 -6.83 -11.84
C ARG A 189 5.33 -5.65 -12.58
N ALA A 190 4.68 -4.48 -12.57
CA ALA A 190 5.12 -3.34 -13.36
C ALA A 190 6.43 -2.76 -12.81
N TYR A 191 6.55 -2.67 -11.48
CA TYR A 191 7.74 -2.12 -10.84
C TYR A 191 8.91 -3.10 -10.78
N MET A 192 8.67 -4.41 -10.68
CA MET A 192 9.77 -5.39 -10.61
C MET A 192 10.20 -5.89 -11.99
N ALA A 193 9.53 -5.49 -13.08
CA ALA A 193 9.90 -5.87 -14.44
C ALA A 193 11.39 -5.60 -14.80
N PRO A 194 12.02 -4.47 -14.40
CA PRO A 194 13.45 -4.25 -14.66
C PRO A 194 14.35 -5.32 -14.06
N LEU A 195 14.06 -5.78 -12.84
CA LEU A 195 14.81 -6.85 -12.19
C LEU A 195 14.75 -8.14 -13.00
N PHE A 196 13.54 -8.58 -13.37
CA PHE A 196 13.37 -9.86 -14.06
C PHE A 196 13.92 -9.84 -15.48
N ARG A 197 13.79 -8.73 -16.22
CA ARG A 197 14.49 -8.58 -17.51
C ARG A 197 16.02 -8.62 -17.33
N ALA A 198 16.56 -7.98 -16.29
CA ALA A 198 17.99 -7.98 -16.03
C ALA A 198 18.51 -9.40 -15.75
N ARG A 199 17.69 -10.26 -15.13
CA ARG A 199 18.03 -11.68 -14.90
C ARG A 199 18.09 -12.47 -16.20
N GLU A 200 17.09 -12.27 -17.07
CA GLU A 200 17.04 -12.91 -18.39
C GLU A 200 18.23 -12.50 -19.27
N GLU A 201 18.73 -11.28 -19.10
CA GLU A 201 19.86 -10.71 -19.84
C GLU A 201 21.23 -10.93 -19.18
N ASP A 202 21.31 -11.57 -18.01
CA ASP A 202 22.53 -11.67 -17.15
C ASP A 202 23.21 -10.30 -16.93
N ASN A 203 22.42 -9.26 -16.68
CA ASN A 203 22.92 -7.90 -16.47
C ASN A 203 23.47 -7.73 -15.04
N ARG A 204 24.65 -8.29 -14.80
CA ARG A 204 25.32 -8.25 -13.48
C ARG A 204 25.66 -6.83 -13.01
N GLY A 205 25.93 -5.92 -13.94
CA GLY A 205 26.19 -4.51 -13.63
C GLY A 205 24.98 -3.85 -12.97
N PHE A 206 23.78 -4.15 -13.45
CA PHE A 206 22.53 -3.68 -12.85
C PHE A 206 22.38 -4.18 -11.41
N PHE A 207 22.55 -5.47 -11.15
CA PHE A 207 22.41 -6.02 -9.79
C PHE A 207 23.44 -5.46 -8.81
N ALA A 208 24.68 -5.24 -9.27
CA ALA A 208 25.73 -4.67 -8.43
C ALA A 208 25.41 -3.23 -7.98
N ARG A 209 24.67 -2.46 -8.78
CA ARG A 209 24.39 -1.03 -8.53
C ARG A 209 23.00 -0.75 -7.93
N PHE A 210 22.05 -1.68 -8.10
CA PHE A 210 20.67 -1.54 -7.58
C PHE A 210 20.25 -2.63 -6.59
N GLY A 211 21.09 -3.62 -6.34
CA GLY A 211 20.92 -4.50 -5.20
C GLY A 211 21.05 -3.76 -3.88
N ILE A 212 20.45 -4.31 -2.83
CA ILE A 212 20.69 -3.88 -1.45
C ILE A 212 22.18 -4.07 -1.14
N ASP A 213 22.79 -3.20 -0.33
CA ASP A 213 24.22 -3.23 0.01
C ASP A 213 24.74 -4.63 0.40
N ASP A 214 23.88 -5.48 0.99
CA ASP A 214 24.20 -6.86 1.37
C ASP A 214 24.16 -7.89 0.23
N TYR A 215 23.50 -7.61 -0.92
CA TYR A 215 23.48 -8.53 -2.06
C TYR A 215 24.89 -8.86 -2.54
N LEU A 216 25.68 -7.80 -2.66
CA LEU A 216 27.07 -7.90 -3.01
C LEU A 216 27.84 -8.71 -1.96
N ASN A 217 27.63 -8.49 -0.66
CA ASN A 217 28.31 -9.25 0.41
C ASN A 217 27.91 -10.73 0.48
N ILE A 218 26.63 -11.06 0.24
CA ILE A 218 26.08 -12.43 0.35
C ILE A 218 26.49 -13.30 -0.84
N HIS A 219 26.56 -12.72 -2.04
CA HIS A 219 26.90 -13.46 -3.27
C HIS A 219 28.35 -13.25 -3.75
N TRP A 220 29.15 -12.41 -3.07
CA TRP A 220 30.54 -12.16 -3.47
C TRP A 220 31.44 -13.40 -3.36
N GLU A 221 31.20 -14.30 -2.40
CA GLU A 221 32.08 -15.47 -2.19
C GLU A 221 32.05 -16.47 -3.36
N GLU A 222 31.00 -16.45 -4.20
CA GLU A 222 30.89 -17.30 -5.40
C GLU A 222 31.50 -16.67 -6.66
N THR A 223 31.76 -15.35 -6.65
CA THR A 223 32.45 -14.62 -7.72
C THR A 223 33.90 -14.33 -7.33
N ASP A 224 34.84 -15.00 -7.99
CA ASP A 224 36.29 -14.90 -7.78
C ASP A 224 36.77 -13.47 -7.39
N PRO A 225 37.28 -13.27 -6.16
CA PRO A 225 37.75 -11.97 -5.66
C PRO A 225 38.83 -11.31 -6.51
N GLN A 226 39.46 -12.04 -7.44
CA GLN A 226 40.50 -11.50 -8.33
C GLN A 226 39.96 -10.84 -9.61
N TYR A 227 38.65 -10.94 -9.89
CA TYR A 227 38.11 -10.56 -11.22
C TYR A 227 37.18 -9.36 -11.27
N ILE A 228 36.87 -8.73 -10.14
CA ILE A 228 35.96 -7.58 -10.11
C ILE A 228 36.68 -6.41 -9.45
N ASP A 229 37.16 -5.48 -10.29
CA ASP A 229 37.60 -4.17 -9.84
C ASP A 229 36.39 -3.49 -9.16
N SER A 230 36.48 -3.27 -7.85
CA SER A 230 35.42 -2.62 -7.07
C SER A 230 35.09 -1.22 -7.57
N SER A 231 35.98 -0.61 -8.37
CA SER A 231 35.72 0.65 -9.07
C SER A 231 34.86 0.51 -10.33
N GLU A 232 34.74 -0.70 -10.90
CA GLU A 232 34.00 -0.97 -12.13
C GLU A 232 32.54 -1.41 -11.86
N TYR A 233 32.25 -1.96 -10.68
CA TYR A 233 30.91 -2.43 -10.30
C TYR A 233 30.34 -1.76 -9.05
N GLY A 234 31.19 -1.19 -8.20
CA GLY A 234 30.77 -0.34 -7.07
C GLY A 234 30.67 1.12 -7.50
N GLY A 235 29.52 1.75 -7.28
CA GLY A 235 29.33 3.17 -7.60
C GLY A 235 27.87 3.59 -7.74
N PRO A 236 27.60 4.90 -7.91
CA PRO A 236 26.27 5.35 -8.33
C PRO A 236 25.87 4.71 -9.68
N PRO A 237 24.57 4.55 -9.96
CA PRO A 237 24.08 4.20 -11.28
C PRO A 237 24.71 5.07 -12.36
N ARG A 238 25.01 4.44 -13.49
CA ARG A 238 25.56 5.06 -14.69
C ARG A 238 24.42 5.50 -15.61
N GLU A 239 24.75 6.30 -16.61
CA GLU A 239 23.77 6.69 -17.65
C GLU A 239 23.13 5.48 -18.34
N GLU A 240 23.89 4.40 -18.55
CA GLU A 240 23.39 3.13 -19.11
C GLU A 240 22.31 2.48 -18.23
N ASP A 241 22.43 2.60 -16.91
CA ASP A 241 21.46 2.06 -15.95
C ASP A 241 20.17 2.87 -15.95
N VAL A 242 20.31 4.20 -15.97
CA VAL A 242 19.17 5.10 -16.10
C VAL A 242 18.48 4.80 -17.43
N ALA A 243 19.23 4.75 -18.55
CA ALA A 243 18.68 4.41 -19.86
C ALA A 243 17.97 3.04 -19.85
N TYR A 244 18.52 2.03 -19.16
CA TYR A 244 17.89 0.72 -19.00
C TYR A 244 16.54 0.81 -18.26
N ILE A 245 16.50 1.47 -17.11
CA ILE A 245 15.29 1.59 -16.29
C ILE A 245 14.23 2.44 -16.99
N ARG A 246 14.63 3.43 -17.78
CA ARG A 246 13.74 4.26 -18.60
C ARG A 246 13.09 3.50 -19.76
N GLN A 247 13.44 2.24 -20.01
CA GLN A 247 12.66 1.38 -20.91
C GLN A 247 11.33 0.94 -20.30
N PHE A 248 11.11 1.18 -19.01
CA PHE A 248 9.91 0.79 -18.29
C PHE A 248 9.05 2.02 -17.95
N PRO A 249 7.76 2.01 -18.28
CA PRO A 249 6.93 3.21 -18.23
C PRO A 249 6.82 3.80 -16.83
N VAL A 250 6.73 2.97 -15.78
CA VAL A 250 6.57 3.39 -14.38
C VAL A 250 7.75 4.22 -13.85
N TYR A 251 8.89 4.20 -14.55
CA TYR A 251 10.06 4.99 -14.22
C TYR A 251 10.24 6.22 -15.11
N ASN A 252 9.32 6.54 -16.02
CA ASN A 252 9.36 7.73 -16.89
C ASN A 252 8.49 8.90 -16.37
N TYR A 253 8.35 9.02 -15.05
CA TYR A 253 7.42 9.94 -14.38
C TYR A 253 7.80 11.43 -14.49
N ASP A 254 9.07 11.75 -14.76
CA ASP A 254 9.58 13.12 -14.88
C ASP A 254 9.65 13.64 -16.32
N VAL A 255 9.22 12.83 -17.29
CA VAL A 255 9.24 13.21 -18.70
C VAL A 255 7.96 14.00 -19.05
N PRO A 256 8.04 15.09 -19.85
CA PRO A 256 6.86 15.85 -20.24
C PRO A 256 5.85 15.00 -21.01
N ASP A 257 4.57 15.18 -20.72
CA ASP A 257 3.47 14.39 -21.31
C ASP A 257 3.40 14.49 -22.84
N TRP A 258 3.78 15.64 -23.40
CA TRP A 258 3.70 15.96 -24.83
C TRP A 258 4.91 15.47 -25.65
N GLY A 259 5.97 15.00 -24.98
CA GLY A 259 7.12 14.41 -25.68
C GLY A 259 6.81 13.00 -26.17
N GLU A 260 7.56 12.51 -27.16
CA GLU A 260 7.41 11.14 -27.70
C GLU A 260 7.42 10.07 -26.59
N ILE A 261 8.34 10.20 -25.64
CA ILE A 261 8.44 9.29 -24.47
C ILE A 261 7.24 9.46 -23.53
N GLY A 262 6.74 10.69 -23.32
CA GLY A 262 5.56 10.94 -22.48
C GLY A 262 4.29 10.35 -23.07
N GLU A 263 4.09 10.50 -24.38
CA GLU A 263 2.98 9.87 -25.09
C GLU A 263 3.06 8.35 -25.08
N TRP A 264 4.25 7.78 -25.32
CA TRP A 264 4.47 6.34 -25.22
C TRP A 264 4.17 5.83 -23.80
N ARG A 265 4.75 6.47 -22.77
CA ARG A 265 4.51 6.14 -21.37
C ARG A 265 3.02 6.16 -21.03
N ASN A 266 2.29 7.20 -21.46
CA ASN A 266 0.86 7.33 -21.20
C ASN A 266 0.03 6.22 -21.88
N ARG A 267 0.45 5.72 -23.05
CA ARG A 267 -0.16 4.54 -23.67
C ARG A 267 0.11 3.26 -22.86
N GLU A 268 1.35 3.08 -22.40
CA GLU A 268 1.74 1.91 -21.60
C GLU A 268 1.16 1.92 -20.18
N TYR A 269 0.84 3.09 -19.62
CA TYR A 269 0.18 3.21 -18.33
C TYR A 269 -1.16 2.49 -18.27
N GLU A 270 -1.92 2.41 -19.36
CA GLU A 270 -3.15 1.61 -19.38
C GLU A 270 -2.83 0.13 -19.16
N THR A 271 -1.77 -0.40 -19.76
CA THR A 271 -1.31 -1.79 -19.54
C THR A 271 -0.84 -2.03 -18.11
N CYS A 272 -0.12 -1.06 -17.51
CA CYS A 272 0.46 -1.21 -16.18
C CYS A 272 -0.55 -0.94 -15.05
N PHE A 273 -1.36 0.10 -15.19
CA PHE A 273 -2.20 0.67 -14.13
C PHE A 273 -3.69 0.54 -14.42
N GLY A 274 -4.09 0.49 -15.69
CA GLY A 274 -5.50 0.48 -16.14
C GLY A 274 -6.41 -0.50 -15.39
N PRO A 275 -6.04 -1.78 -15.25
CA PRO A 275 -6.88 -2.76 -14.54
C PRO A 275 -7.16 -2.41 -13.07
N PHE A 276 -6.20 -1.83 -12.37
CA PHE A 276 -6.38 -1.43 -10.97
C PHE A 276 -7.02 -0.04 -10.84
N ALA A 277 -6.61 0.91 -11.68
CA ALA A 277 -7.12 2.27 -11.73
C ALA A 277 -8.61 2.31 -12.09
N SER A 278 -9.03 1.58 -13.13
CA SER A 278 -10.44 1.45 -13.49
C SER A 278 -11.25 0.82 -12.37
N TRP A 279 -10.76 -0.26 -11.76
CA TRP A 279 -11.44 -0.94 -10.66
C TRP A 279 -11.68 -0.01 -9.46
N ILE A 280 -10.66 0.74 -9.03
CA ILE A 280 -10.80 1.64 -7.88
C ILE A 280 -11.72 2.84 -8.17
N VAL A 281 -11.64 3.39 -9.39
CA VAL A 281 -12.51 4.48 -9.82
C VAL A 281 -13.97 4.03 -9.89
N GLU A 282 -14.24 2.86 -10.49
CA GLU A 282 -15.58 2.30 -10.57
C GLU A 282 -16.16 1.94 -9.20
N ASP A 283 -15.35 1.36 -8.32
CA ASP A 283 -15.78 1.05 -6.97
C ASP A 283 -16.08 2.33 -6.17
N GLY A 284 -15.23 3.36 -6.28
CA GLY A 284 -15.48 4.68 -5.67
C GLY A 284 -16.78 5.31 -6.16
N ARG A 285 -17.04 5.29 -7.47
CA ARG A 285 -18.31 5.75 -8.07
C ARG A 285 -19.51 5.00 -7.52
N LYS A 286 -19.44 3.66 -7.47
CA LYS A 286 -20.52 2.80 -6.93
C LYS A 286 -20.80 3.10 -5.46
N ARG A 287 -19.77 3.37 -4.65
CA ARG A 287 -19.94 3.71 -3.23
C ARG A 287 -20.58 5.08 -3.05
N GLN A 288 -20.15 6.09 -3.82
CA GLN A 288 -20.74 7.43 -3.75
C GLN A 288 -22.22 7.43 -4.08
N GLN A 289 -22.65 6.61 -5.05
CA GLN A 289 -24.07 6.45 -5.40
C GLN A 289 -24.92 5.86 -4.27
N ASN A 290 -24.30 5.09 -3.37
CA ASN A 290 -24.97 4.46 -2.23
C ASN A 290 -24.85 5.28 -0.93
N MET A 291 -24.07 6.36 -0.92
CA MET A 291 -23.92 7.21 0.25
C MET A 291 -25.07 8.21 0.34
N PRO A 292 -25.67 8.42 1.53
CA PRO A 292 -26.59 9.53 1.75
C PRO A 292 -25.87 10.84 1.45
N GLN A 293 -26.46 11.69 0.61
CA GLN A 293 -25.95 13.04 0.38
C GLN A 293 -26.37 13.95 1.54
N ASP A 294 -25.41 14.61 2.20
CA ASP A 294 -25.74 15.70 3.10
C ASP A 294 -26.08 16.94 2.26
N PRO A 295 -27.26 17.57 2.43
CA PRO A 295 -27.60 18.81 1.74
C PRO A 295 -26.61 19.96 1.97
N LYS A 296 -25.75 19.87 2.99
CA LYS A 296 -24.71 20.85 3.32
C LYS A 296 -23.37 20.57 2.65
N ASP A 297 -23.18 19.38 2.07
CA ASP A 297 -21.94 19.06 1.35
C ASP A 297 -21.84 19.98 0.13
N THR A 298 -20.83 20.85 0.15
CA THR A 298 -20.55 21.71 -1.00
C THR A 298 -19.83 20.87 -2.04
N GLU A 299 -20.44 20.71 -3.22
CA GLU A 299 -19.78 20.04 -4.33
C GLU A 299 -18.50 20.78 -4.73
N PRO A 300 -17.37 20.07 -4.93
CA PRO A 300 -16.15 20.68 -5.40
C PRO A 300 -16.30 21.32 -6.78
N ASP A 301 -15.57 22.41 -7.01
CA ASP A 301 -15.57 23.18 -8.27
C ASP A 301 -15.10 22.40 -9.52
N TRP A 302 -14.40 21.29 -9.31
CA TRP A 302 -13.93 20.40 -10.38
C TRP A 302 -14.93 19.32 -10.76
N VAL A 303 -16.01 19.10 -9.99
CA VAL A 303 -16.97 18.01 -10.24
C VAL A 303 -17.79 18.29 -11.50
N GLU A 304 -17.74 17.36 -12.44
CA GLU A 304 -18.63 17.33 -13.60
C GLU A 304 -19.69 16.23 -13.48
N ASN A 305 -19.33 15.13 -12.80
CA ASN A 305 -20.21 14.03 -12.44
C ASN A 305 -20.14 13.78 -10.93
N PRO A 306 -21.27 13.87 -10.19
CA PRO A 306 -21.27 13.66 -8.73
C PRO A 306 -20.70 12.31 -8.29
N ALA A 307 -20.77 11.27 -9.12
CA ALA A 307 -20.18 9.97 -8.80
C ALA A 307 -18.63 10.00 -8.74
N ASP A 308 -17.98 10.93 -9.44
CA ASP A 308 -16.53 11.07 -9.48
C ASP A 308 -15.96 11.55 -8.14
N VAL A 309 -16.78 12.17 -7.29
CA VAL A 309 -16.44 12.49 -5.90
C VAL A 309 -15.98 11.23 -5.15
N GLY A 310 -16.68 10.11 -5.33
CA GLY A 310 -16.30 8.84 -4.73
C GLY A 310 -14.99 8.28 -5.26
N ALA A 311 -14.75 8.41 -6.56
CA ALA A 311 -13.52 7.96 -7.18
C ALA A 311 -12.30 8.75 -6.67
N VAL A 312 -12.39 10.08 -6.64
CA VAL A 312 -11.34 10.92 -6.05
C VAL A 312 -11.14 10.59 -4.57
N ARG A 313 -12.21 10.34 -3.83
CA ARG A 313 -12.15 9.97 -2.41
C ARG A 313 -11.27 8.75 -2.21
N GLU A 314 -11.57 7.66 -2.93
CA GLU A 314 -10.83 6.41 -2.79
C GLU A 314 -9.36 6.60 -3.20
N LEU A 315 -9.09 7.31 -4.30
CA LEU A 315 -7.72 7.61 -4.71
C LEU A 315 -6.93 8.36 -3.62
N MET A 316 -7.51 9.42 -3.04
CA MET A 316 -6.84 10.20 -2.00
C MET A 316 -6.67 9.41 -0.68
N LEU A 317 -7.66 8.58 -0.32
CA LEU A 317 -7.57 7.68 0.83
C LEU A 317 -6.38 6.73 0.71
N LEU A 318 -6.09 6.20 -0.49
CA LEU A 318 -4.94 5.32 -0.67
C LEU A 318 -3.60 6.06 -0.52
N ILE A 319 -3.48 7.30 -0.98
CA ILE A 319 -2.23 8.06 -0.82
C ILE A 319 -1.99 8.36 0.66
N VAL A 320 -3.04 8.75 1.40
CA VAL A 320 -2.91 8.99 2.84
C VAL A 320 -2.63 7.68 3.58
N ALA A 321 -3.33 6.61 3.24
CA ALA A 321 -3.04 5.30 3.81
C ALA A 321 -1.60 4.89 3.53
N TYR A 322 -1.07 5.10 2.33
CA TYR A 322 0.34 4.87 1.99
C TYR A 322 1.28 5.64 2.94
N ASP A 323 1.04 6.94 3.13
CA ASP A 323 1.89 7.80 3.98
C ASP A 323 1.87 7.36 5.46
N HIS A 324 0.69 7.01 5.97
CA HIS A 324 0.55 6.54 7.36
C HIS A 324 0.93 5.08 7.55
N PHE A 325 0.98 4.28 6.49
CA PHE A 325 1.30 2.85 6.52
C PHE A 325 2.81 2.62 6.54
N ASN A 326 3.56 3.16 5.58
CA ASN A 326 4.99 2.85 5.46
C ASN A 326 5.82 3.33 6.66
N SER A 327 5.43 4.44 7.30
CA SER A 327 6.07 4.94 8.54
C SER A 327 5.95 4.00 9.76
N LYS A 328 5.16 2.92 9.67
CA LYS A 328 4.90 2.00 10.79
C LYS A 328 5.84 0.81 10.83
N PHE A 329 6.66 0.63 9.81
CA PHE A 329 7.52 -0.53 9.69
C PHE A 329 8.97 -0.18 9.98
N GLU A 330 9.69 -1.14 10.53
CA GLU A 330 11.14 -1.14 10.65
C GLU A 330 11.65 -2.33 9.84
N ASN A 331 12.54 -2.06 8.88
CA ASN A 331 13.09 -3.08 7.99
C ASN A 331 14.36 -3.63 8.61
N TYR A 332 14.42 -4.96 8.80
CA TYR A 332 15.60 -5.61 9.36
C TYR A 332 16.88 -5.30 8.59
N THR A 333 16.80 -5.34 7.26
CA THR A 333 17.95 -5.17 6.36
C THR A 333 18.59 -3.78 6.42
N TRP A 334 17.84 -2.76 6.81
CA TRP A 334 18.33 -1.37 6.89
C TRP A 334 18.91 -1.02 8.27
N THR A 335 18.63 -1.86 9.28
CA THR A 335 18.98 -1.60 10.69
C THR A 335 20.29 -2.26 11.13
N THR A 336 21.04 -2.87 10.21
CA THR A 336 22.45 -3.27 10.40
C THR A 336 23.41 -2.08 10.61
N ARG A 337 22.90 -0.87 10.86
CA ARG A 337 23.69 0.25 11.37
C ARG A 337 24.30 -0.13 12.73
N PRO A 338 25.63 -0.13 12.89
CA PRO A 338 26.27 -0.49 14.15
C PRO A 338 25.84 0.50 15.24
N GLY A 339 25.09 0.04 16.25
CA GLY A 339 24.79 0.83 17.46
C GLY A 339 23.32 0.89 17.89
N VAL A 340 22.36 0.44 17.08
CA VAL A 340 20.97 0.29 17.53
C VAL A 340 20.82 -1.13 18.08
N ALA A 341 20.76 -1.25 19.41
CA ALA A 341 20.72 -2.53 20.12
C ALA A 341 19.41 -3.32 19.85
N TRP A 342 19.41 -4.04 18.73
CA TRP A 342 18.39 -4.97 18.24
C TRP A 342 18.03 -6.09 19.24
N SER A 343 18.94 -6.46 20.14
CA SER A 343 18.77 -7.60 21.06
C SER A 343 17.93 -7.34 22.31
N GLN A 344 17.59 -6.09 22.65
CA GLN A 344 16.86 -5.79 23.90
C GLN A 344 15.37 -5.45 23.71
N LYS A 345 14.91 -5.07 22.51
CA LYS A 345 13.49 -4.76 22.26
C LYS A 345 12.65 -5.96 21.78
N THR A 346 13.29 -7.01 21.25
CA THR A 346 12.65 -8.18 20.63
C THR A 346 12.15 -9.24 21.63
N GLU A 347 12.70 -9.33 22.84
CA GLU A 347 12.21 -10.29 23.86
C GLU A 347 10.75 -10.01 24.28
N ASN A 348 10.27 -8.76 24.14
CA ASN A 348 8.88 -8.39 24.43
C ASN A 348 7.94 -8.42 23.20
N LEU A 349 8.48 -8.53 21.99
CA LEU A 349 7.70 -8.60 20.73
C LEU A 349 7.58 -10.03 20.18
N LEU A 350 7.88 -11.05 20.99
CA LEU A 350 7.69 -12.48 20.69
C LEU A 350 6.20 -12.84 20.51
N GLY A 351 5.54 -12.22 19.54
CA GLY A 351 4.24 -12.63 19.06
C GLY A 351 4.40 -13.80 18.08
N ASN A 352 3.54 -14.81 18.22
CA ASN A 352 3.49 -15.96 17.31
C ASN A 352 2.75 -15.66 15.99
N ARG A 353 2.41 -14.39 15.73
CA ARG A 353 1.53 -14.03 14.63
C ARG A 353 2.29 -13.30 13.55
N THR A 354 2.30 -13.90 12.37
CA THR A 354 2.88 -13.30 11.18
C THR A 354 1.81 -13.05 10.11
N VAL A 355 2.13 -12.18 9.16
CA VAL A 355 1.32 -11.96 7.96
C VAL A 355 2.21 -11.65 6.77
N SER A 356 1.91 -12.25 5.63
CA SER A 356 2.57 -11.93 4.37
C SER A 356 1.97 -10.67 3.76
N ILE A 357 2.81 -9.73 3.31
CA ILE A 357 2.37 -8.51 2.63
C ILE A 357 3.27 -8.15 1.46
N VAL A 358 2.75 -7.34 0.53
CA VAL A 358 3.55 -6.60 -0.43
C VAL A 358 3.33 -5.12 -0.18
N ARG A 359 4.36 -4.41 0.28
CA ARG A 359 4.24 -2.97 0.56
C ARG A 359 4.28 -2.18 -0.74
N LEU A 360 3.29 -1.30 -0.93
CA LEU A 360 3.31 -0.31 -2.00
C LEU A 360 4.54 0.58 -1.84
N GLY A 361 5.32 0.73 -2.91
CA GLY A 361 6.56 1.48 -2.91
C GLY A 361 7.83 0.64 -2.81
N ILE A 362 7.72 -0.57 -2.25
CA ILE A 362 8.83 -1.52 -2.09
C ILE A 362 8.64 -2.71 -3.03
N PHE A 363 7.38 -3.17 -3.20
CA PHE A 363 6.97 -4.21 -4.15
C PHE A 363 7.66 -5.57 -3.96
N GLN A 364 8.26 -5.77 -2.79
CA GLN A 364 8.81 -7.05 -2.34
C GLN A 364 7.81 -7.79 -1.45
N ILE A 365 7.91 -9.12 -1.42
CA ILE A 365 7.11 -9.96 -0.52
C ILE A 365 7.80 -10.05 0.84
N GLU A 366 7.09 -9.68 1.88
CA GLU A 366 7.62 -9.57 3.23
C GLU A 366 6.74 -10.33 4.21
N GLU A 367 7.34 -10.75 5.32
CA GLU A 367 6.62 -11.23 6.48
C GLU A 367 6.69 -10.20 7.59
N VAL A 368 5.53 -9.81 8.12
CA VAL A 368 5.44 -8.91 9.26
C VAL A 368 5.27 -9.72 10.53
N THR A 369 6.13 -9.52 11.52
CA THR A 369 5.94 -10.06 12.87
C THR A 369 5.14 -9.08 13.71
N MET A 370 4.01 -9.54 14.26
CA MET A 370 3.09 -8.71 15.05
C MET A 370 3.05 -9.18 16.51
N PRO A 371 2.93 -8.27 17.49
CA PRO A 371 2.86 -8.65 18.90
C PRO A 371 1.55 -9.37 19.24
N THR A 372 1.56 -10.14 20.33
CA THR A 372 0.35 -10.81 20.85
C THR A 372 -0.74 -9.82 21.27
N SER A 373 -0.34 -8.64 21.77
CA SER A 373 -1.23 -7.50 22.07
C SER A 373 -0.80 -6.30 21.22
N PHE A 374 -1.72 -5.70 20.45
CA PHE A 374 -1.38 -4.50 19.68
C PHE A 374 -1.09 -3.28 20.58
N GLU A 375 -1.56 -3.31 21.83
CA GLU A 375 -1.27 -2.30 22.86
C GLU A 375 0.22 -2.15 23.17
N ASP A 376 1.01 -3.19 22.92
CA ASP A 376 2.47 -3.20 23.11
C ASP A 376 3.20 -2.26 22.12
N LEU A 377 2.52 -1.78 21.06
CA LEU A 377 3.07 -0.90 20.03
C LEU A 377 3.09 0.60 20.40
N ARG A 378 3.14 0.93 21.70
CA ARG A 378 3.12 2.34 22.16
C ARG A 378 4.38 3.13 21.78
N LYS A 379 5.52 2.44 21.63
CA LYS A 379 6.86 3.00 21.34
C LYS A 379 7.68 2.11 20.39
N GLY A 380 7.00 1.39 19.51
CA GLY A 380 7.62 0.38 18.66
C GLY A 380 7.08 0.44 17.24
N HIS A 381 7.85 -0.12 16.31
CA HIS A 381 7.46 -0.33 14.92
C HIS A 381 7.01 -1.78 14.72
N LEU A 382 6.30 -2.03 13.63
CA LEU A 382 6.08 -3.37 13.14
C LEU A 382 7.34 -3.84 12.42
N PHE A 383 7.78 -5.04 12.74
CA PHE A 383 9.00 -5.58 12.16
C PHE A 383 8.67 -6.30 10.85
N THR A 384 9.45 -5.99 9.82
CA THR A 384 9.37 -6.67 8.52
C THR A 384 10.69 -7.32 8.17
N ASP A 385 10.58 -8.52 7.62
CA ASP A 385 11.70 -9.27 7.06
C ASP A 385 11.28 -9.89 5.72
N PHE A 386 12.25 -10.36 4.94
CA PHE A 386 11.95 -11.11 3.74
C PHE A 386 11.19 -12.37 4.07
N HIS A 387 10.24 -12.69 3.21
CA HIS A 387 9.33 -13.79 3.46
C HIS A 387 10.10 -15.12 3.57
N PRO A 388 10.01 -15.87 4.70
CA PRO A 388 10.85 -17.04 4.94
C PRO A 388 10.62 -18.16 3.92
N ALA A 389 9.45 -18.20 3.29
CA ALA A 389 9.14 -19.16 2.24
C ALA A 389 9.92 -18.94 0.92
N LEU A 390 10.70 -17.86 0.81
CA LEU A 390 11.66 -17.67 -0.29
C LEU A 390 12.97 -18.43 -0.07
N LYS A 391 13.32 -18.77 1.18
CA LYS A 391 14.55 -19.50 1.51
C LYS A 391 14.53 -20.89 0.85
N GLY A 392 15.59 -21.23 0.11
CA GLY A 392 15.68 -22.47 -0.66
C GLY A 392 14.75 -22.54 -1.87
N SER A 393 14.12 -21.43 -2.27
CA SER A 393 13.29 -21.34 -3.47
C SER A 393 14.09 -20.79 -4.66
N LEU A 394 13.50 -20.79 -5.87
CA LEU A 394 14.16 -20.24 -7.07
C LEU A 394 14.28 -18.71 -7.05
N GLY A 395 13.62 -18.02 -6.11
CA GLY A 395 13.72 -16.58 -5.95
C GLY A 395 14.20 -16.15 -4.56
N GLU A 396 15.02 -16.99 -3.92
CA GLU A 396 15.67 -16.65 -2.64
C GLU A 396 16.45 -15.33 -2.68
N ASP A 397 17.02 -15.01 -3.84
CA ASP A 397 17.84 -13.83 -4.13
C ASP A 397 17.03 -12.60 -4.57
N ILE A 398 15.75 -12.74 -4.92
CA ILE A 398 14.89 -11.63 -5.41
C ILE A 398 14.93 -10.42 -4.47
N PRO A 399 14.74 -10.57 -3.15
CA PRO A 399 14.61 -9.41 -2.26
C PRO A 399 15.89 -8.59 -2.16
N TRP A 400 17.04 -9.20 -2.44
CA TRP A 400 18.35 -8.58 -2.33
C TRP A 400 18.76 -7.85 -3.61
N GLN A 401 18.24 -8.26 -4.77
CA GLN A 401 18.73 -7.79 -6.07
C GLN A 401 18.19 -6.46 -6.55
N PHE A 402 17.09 -5.95 -5.96
CA PHE A 402 16.48 -4.73 -6.46
C PHE A 402 15.77 -3.92 -5.37
N ASP A 403 16.38 -2.79 -5.03
CA ASP A 403 15.83 -1.79 -4.13
C ASP A 403 15.19 -0.64 -4.91
N ILE A 404 13.85 -0.72 -5.05
CA ILE A 404 13.06 0.28 -5.79
C ILE A 404 13.11 1.64 -5.10
N TRP A 405 13.13 1.67 -3.76
CA TRP A 405 13.14 2.93 -3.03
C TRP A 405 14.47 3.66 -3.26
N MET A 406 15.60 2.95 -3.13
CA MET A 406 16.93 3.52 -3.40
C MET A 406 17.04 4.00 -4.84
N LEU A 407 16.51 3.24 -5.79
CA LEU A 407 16.46 3.64 -7.19
C LEU A 407 15.68 4.95 -7.37
N VAL A 408 14.45 5.01 -6.88
CA VAL A 408 13.56 6.16 -7.11
C VAL A 408 14.04 7.39 -6.34
N VAL A 409 14.22 7.26 -5.02
CA VAL A 409 14.55 8.40 -4.15
C VAL A 409 16.02 8.75 -4.20
N GLY A 410 16.89 7.75 -4.10
CA GLY A 410 18.33 7.95 -3.99
C GLY A 410 18.97 8.37 -5.30
N ARG A 411 18.39 8.02 -6.46
CA ARG A 411 19.07 8.14 -7.76
C ARG A 411 18.29 9.00 -8.75
N LEU A 412 17.09 8.56 -9.18
CA LEU A 412 16.30 9.30 -10.16
C LEU A 412 15.90 10.70 -9.64
N ASP A 413 15.48 10.78 -8.38
CA ASP A 413 15.11 12.05 -7.76
C ASP A 413 16.32 12.91 -7.38
N TYR A 414 17.45 12.30 -7.00
CA TYR A 414 18.66 13.04 -6.61
C TYR A 414 19.27 13.79 -7.81
N GLU A 415 19.39 13.12 -8.96
CA GLU A 415 19.93 13.69 -10.20
C GLU A 415 19.09 14.89 -10.67
N LYS A 416 17.76 14.74 -10.65
CA LYS A 416 16.81 15.80 -11.03
C LYS A 416 16.96 17.07 -10.17
N ARG A 417 17.33 16.90 -8.91
CA ARG A 417 17.34 17.99 -7.94
C ARG A 417 18.68 18.74 -7.86
N ASN A 418 19.71 18.36 -8.64
CA ASN A 418 21.06 18.99 -8.61
C ASN A 418 21.59 19.17 -7.17
N GLY A 419 21.31 18.22 -6.27
CA GLY A 419 21.64 18.32 -4.84
C GLY A 419 20.85 19.35 -4.03
N ARG A 420 19.90 20.10 -4.62
CA ARG A 420 18.98 21.03 -3.94
C ARG A 420 17.59 20.41 -3.88
N MET A 421 17.44 19.41 -3.01
CA MET A 421 16.16 18.74 -2.77
C MET A 421 15.06 19.70 -2.29
N TRP A 422 15.48 20.79 -1.67
CA TRP A 422 14.67 21.76 -0.98
C TRP A 422 14.43 23.02 -1.85
N ASP A 423 13.23 23.60 -1.74
CA ASP A 423 12.79 24.82 -2.45
C ASP A 423 12.36 24.65 -3.92
N ARG A 424 12.13 23.42 -4.37
CA ARG A 424 11.48 23.16 -5.66
C ARG A 424 10.12 22.53 -5.44
N GLU A 425 9.12 23.03 -6.16
CA GLU A 425 7.88 22.27 -6.37
C GLU A 425 8.28 20.90 -6.90
N ASN A 426 7.95 19.84 -6.16
CA ASN A 426 8.14 18.51 -6.70
C ASN A 426 7.13 18.39 -7.84
N PRO A 427 7.60 18.26 -9.10
CA PRO A 427 6.71 18.33 -10.25
C PRO A 427 5.61 17.25 -10.16
N GLY A 428 5.97 16.04 -9.78
CA GLY A 428 5.01 14.98 -9.50
C GLY A 428 5.20 14.46 -8.08
N PRO A 429 4.29 13.61 -7.61
CA PRO A 429 4.57 12.76 -6.48
C PRO A 429 5.70 11.79 -6.86
N PRO A 430 6.31 11.12 -5.88
CA PRO A 430 7.27 10.05 -6.12
C PRO A 430 6.77 9.03 -7.15
N ALA A 431 7.70 8.39 -7.87
CA ALA A 431 7.39 7.42 -8.94
C ALA A 431 6.33 6.39 -8.55
N MET A 432 6.39 5.91 -7.29
CA MET A 432 5.42 4.96 -6.74
C MET A 432 3.97 5.44 -6.77
N LEU A 433 3.72 6.73 -6.95
CA LEU A 433 2.40 7.36 -7.04
C LEU A 433 1.95 7.72 -8.46
N GLU A 434 2.64 7.26 -9.51
CA GLU A 434 2.23 7.49 -10.90
C GLU A 434 0.85 6.92 -11.23
N LEU A 435 0.46 5.83 -10.55
CA LEU A 435 -0.90 5.28 -10.63
C LEU A 435 -1.97 6.35 -10.40
N TRP A 436 -1.78 7.26 -9.43
CA TRP A 436 -2.78 8.27 -9.07
C TRP A 436 -2.81 9.40 -10.09
N HIS A 437 -1.66 9.79 -10.65
CA HIS A 437 -1.60 10.72 -11.76
C HIS A 437 -2.38 10.19 -12.94
N PHE A 438 -2.09 8.94 -13.30
CA PHE A 438 -2.77 8.25 -14.36
C PHE A 438 -4.28 8.15 -14.11
N ALA A 439 -4.70 7.68 -12.92
CA ALA A 439 -6.10 7.51 -12.60
C ALA A 439 -6.90 8.83 -12.64
N LEU A 440 -6.38 9.89 -12.02
CA LEU A 440 -7.01 11.22 -12.03
C LEU A 440 -7.14 11.77 -13.45
N ARG A 441 -6.07 11.70 -14.25
CA ARG A 441 -6.06 12.30 -15.59
C ARG A 441 -6.90 11.50 -16.56
N HIS A 442 -6.71 10.19 -16.60
CA HIS A 442 -7.29 9.31 -17.60
C HIS A 442 -8.78 9.07 -17.35
N TYR A 443 -9.19 8.81 -16.10
CA TYR A 443 -10.56 8.39 -15.79
C TYR A 443 -11.45 9.52 -15.26
N LEU A 444 -10.86 10.62 -14.79
CA LEU A 444 -11.58 11.70 -14.10
C LEU A 444 -11.31 13.09 -14.71
N HIS A 445 -10.39 13.22 -15.67
CA HIS A 445 -9.97 14.52 -16.24
C HIS A 445 -9.50 15.52 -15.17
N LEU A 446 -8.84 15.01 -14.13
CA LEU A 446 -8.29 15.78 -13.02
C LEU A 446 -6.77 15.70 -12.96
N GLY A 447 -6.16 16.66 -12.28
CA GLY A 447 -4.77 16.63 -11.88
C GLY A 447 -4.61 17.18 -10.47
N PHE A 448 -3.41 17.10 -9.92
CA PHE A 448 -3.12 17.75 -8.64
C PHE A 448 -2.97 19.26 -8.82
N ARG A 449 -3.36 20.04 -7.80
CA ARG A 449 -3.10 21.47 -7.69
C ARG A 449 -1.60 21.73 -7.54
N SER A 450 -1.19 22.92 -7.97
CA SER A 450 0.15 23.42 -7.62
C SER A 450 0.30 23.44 -6.10
N LYS A 451 1.52 23.19 -5.64
CA LYS A 451 1.92 23.12 -4.22
C LYS A 451 1.35 21.93 -3.45
N THR A 452 0.60 21.01 -4.08
CA THR A 452 0.19 19.75 -3.45
C THR A 452 1.40 19.02 -2.86
N PHE A 453 2.40 18.71 -3.67
CA PHE A 453 3.59 17.97 -3.24
C PHE A 453 4.82 18.86 -2.96
N TRP A 454 4.62 20.16 -2.74
CA TRP A 454 5.73 21.09 -2.54
C TRP A 454 6.42 20.88 -1.18
N MET A 455 7.75 20.81 -1.20
CA MET A 455 8.62 20.62 -0.04
C MET A 455 9.57 21.83 0.14
N PRO A 456 9.12 22.91 0.79
CA PRO A 456 9.98 24.07 1.03
C PRO A 456 11.06 23.80 2.09
N ARG A 457 12.19 24.54 2.06
CA ARG A 457 13.18 24.51 3.15
C ARG A 457 12.55 24.88 4.49
N ARG A 458 13.14 24.36 5.57
CA ARG A 458 12.81 24.81 6.94
C ARG A 458 12.91 26.34 7.02
N PRO A 459 11.94 27.02 7.67
CA PRO A 459 10.85 26.48 8.50
C PRO A 459 9.51 26.27 7.77
N MET A 460 9.46 26.34 6.45
CA MET A 460 8.21 26.50 5.68
C MET A 460 7.45 25.20 5.35
N TYR A 461 7.86 24.03 5.85
CA TYR A 461 7.27 22.71 5.50
C TYR A 461 5.75 22.63 5.74
N THR A 462 5.19 23.48 6.58
CA THR A 462 3.74 23.61 6.81
C THR A 462 2.96 24.18 5.61
N GLN A 463 3.65 24.64 4.56
CA GLN A 463 3.04 25.20 3.35
C GLN A 463 2.76 24.14 2.26
N SER A 464 3.14 22.88 2.46
CA SER A 464 2.68 21.78 1.60
C SER A 464 1.16 21.67 1.68
N LEU A 465 0.46 21.82 0.54
CA LEU A 465 -1.00 21.71 0.50
C LEU A 465 -1.44 20.29 0.85
N TRP A 466 -0.69 19.27 0.41
CA TRP A 466 -0.95 17.88 0.82
C TRP A 466 -0.96 17.77 2.34
N TRP A 467 0.09 18.24 3.01
CA TRP A 467 0.15 18.14 4.47
C TRP A 467 -0.96 18.92 5.16
N LYS A 468 -1.20 20.16 4.74
CA LYS A 468 -2.14 21.05 5.41
C LYS A 468 -3.58 20.56 5.30
N GLU A 469 -3.94 20.00 4.15
CA GLU A 469 -5.34 19.73 3.80
C GLU A 469 -5.69 18.24 3.80
N VAL A 470 -4.71 17.33 3.75
CA VAL A 470 -4.93 15.89 3.51
C VAL A 470 -4.08 14.97 4.41
N GLY A 471 -2.80 15.27 4.54
CA GLY A 471 -1.78 14.37 5.12
C GLY A 471 -1.89 14.14 6.63
N ARG A 472 -2.61 14.98 7.38
CA ARG A 472 -2.81 14.74 8.83
C ARG A 472 -3.83 13.63 9.10
N GLY A 473 -4.48 13.13 8.05
CA GLY A 473 -5.42 12.01 8.13
C GLY A 473 -6.87 12.44 8.35
N GLU A 474 -7.19 13.74 8.26
CA GLU A 474 -8.59 14.19 8.29
C GLU A 474 -9.40 13.53 7.18
N ILE A 475 -8.77 13.13 6.07
CA ILE A 475 -9.43 12.45 4.96
C ILE A 475 -10.14 11.14 5.35
N PHE A 476 -9.67 10.47 6.42
CA PHE A 476 -10.33 9.27 6.94
C PHE A 476 -11.65 9.60 7.65
N ILE A 477 -11.85 10.86 8.01
CA ILE A 477 -13.01 11.39 8.72
C ILE A 477 -13.90 12.16 7.74
N SER A 478 -13.33 13.16 7.06
CA SER A 478 -13.96 13.98 6.03
C SER A 478 -12.96 14.26 4.91
N PRO A 479 -13.21 13.77 3.68
CA PRO A 479 -12.30 13.96 2.57
C PRO A 479 -12.26 15.41 2.09
N ASN A 480 -11.06 15.98 2.07
CA ASN A 480 -10.80 17.30 1.52
C ASN A 480 -10.34 17.20 0.06
N TRP A 481 -10.92 18.03 -0.79
CA TRP A 481 -10.69 18.05 -2.23
C TRP A 481 -9.71 19.14 -2.69
N ALA A 482 -9.14 19.88 -1.74
CA ALA A 482 -8.14 20.90 -1.99
C ALA A 482 -6.95 20.44 -2.85
N PRO A 483 -6.43 19.19 -2.82
CA PRO A 483 -5.25 18.86 -3.61
C PRO A 483 -5.51 18.63 -5.10
N VAL A 484 -6.77 18.58 -5.57
CA VAL A 484 -7.12 18.27 -6.97
C VAL A 484 -7.75 19.45 -7.72
N GLN A 485 -7.56 19.49 -9.03
CA GLN A 485 -8.11 20.49 -9.96
C GLN A 485 -8.44 19.84 -11.30
N LYS A 486 -9.19 20.55 -12.15
CA LYS A 486 -9.40 20.14 -13.54
C LYS A 486 -8.07 20.05 -14.28
N TYR A 487 -7.87 18.95 -14.99
CA TYR A 487 -6.69 18.75 -15.82
C TYR A 487 -6.74 19.67 -17.04
N LYS A 488 -5.59 20.25 -17.39
CA LYS A 488 -5.41 21.03 -18.63
C LYS A 488 -4.42 20.27 -19.51
N ALA A 489 -4.88 19.78 -20.65
CA ALA A 489 -4.04 19.05 -21.61
C ALA A 489 -2.86 19.90 -22.09
N GLY A 490 -1.69 19.29 -22.26
CA GLY A 490 -0.47 19.96 -22.72
C GLY A 490 0.24 20.80 -21.64
N ILE A 491 -0.32 20.91 -20.45
CA ILE A 491 0.30 21.59 -19.31
C ILE A 491 0.74 20.53 -18.31
N ASN A 492 2.04 20.51 -17.98
CA ASN A 492 2.52 19.77 -16.84
C ASN A 492 1.80 20.33 -15.60
N SER A 493 1.04 19.50 -14.87
CA SER A 493 0.06 19.96 -13.88
C SER A 493 0.63 20.84 -12.75
N TRP A 494 1.95 20.82 -12.56
CA TRP A 494 2.71 21.58 -11.57
C TRP A 494 3.33 22.88 -12.10
N ASP A 495 3.41 23.10 -13.42
CA ASP A 495 4.06 24.28 -14.03
C ASP A 495 3.05 25.28 -14.60
N GLN A 496 1.91 25.43 -13.92
CA GLN A 496 0.87 26.41 -14.33
C GLN A 496 1.25 27.86 -13.99
N GLU A 497 2.20 28.10 -13.07
CA GLU A 497 2.57 29.46 -12.63
C GLU A 497 3.74 30.07 -13.42
N ASN A 498 4.48 29.29 -14.23
CA ASN A 498 5.61 29.81 -15.05
C ASN A 498 5.32 29.92 -16.56
N GLN A 499 4.06 29.79 -16.98
CA GLN A 499 3.58 30.12 -18.33
C GLN A 499 2.63 31.30 -18.26
#